data_AF-A0A1G6EU84-F1
#
_entry.id   AF-A0A1G6EU84-F1
#
_cell.length_a   1.000
_cell.length_b   1.000
_cell.length_c   1.000
_cell.angle_alpha   90.00
_cell.angle_beta   90.00
_cell.angle_gamma   90.00
#
_symmetry.space_group_name_H-M   'P 1'
#
loop_
_entity.id
_entity.type
_entity.pdbx_description
1 polymer ?
#
loop_
_entity_poly.entity_id
_entity_poly.type
_entity_poly.pdbx_seq_one_letter_code
_entity_poly.pdbx_strand_id
1 'polypeptide(L)'
;MKYNDKNKPLVCMMTQSTCYKGTRKFTPKGVLWHSTGANNPWLKRYVQPDDNAANKAELLKKLGTNAYKNDWNHIYHEAGLNFWIGKLADGTVAAVQTMPFDFRPWGCGAGNKGSCNNTHIQFEICEDGLNDKSYFDACYKEALEMTAYLCKMYNIDPMGTTVCDGVKVPTIIDHTGSCSYGLGSNHGDIQHWSRKYGITMDTVRKDVATLMGGSSSDGSSGGSGSGGGTTTLYRVRKSWADAKSQKDAFKVLDNAKKCADKNPGYSVFDGNGKAVYTSGSVAPVTPSTPSQFPYFVKIKITDLNYRKGPSTSYESYGFIKQGVYTIVDEKDGWGLLKAYADKRNGWVYLKYTERT
;
A
#
# COMPACT_ATOMS: atom_id res chain seq x y z
N MET A 1 -7.22 -9.39 16.04
CA MET A 1 -8.04 -8.99 14.87
C MET A 1 -9.41 -8.50 15.33
N LYS A 2 -9.86 -7.35 14.81
CA LYS A 2 -11.21 -6.77 14.91
C LYS A 2 -12.25 -7.68 14.27
N TYR A 3 -12.01 -8.12 13.04
CA TYR A 3 -13.00 -8.87 12.25
C TYR A 3 -12.86 -10.39 12.42
N ASN A 4 -13.99 -11.07 12.54
CA ASN A 4 -14.10 -12.53 12.64
C ASN A 4 -15.56 -12.96 12.36
N ASP A 5 -15.88 -14.25 12.51
CA ASP A 5 -17.22 -14.77 12.22
C ASP A 5 -18.33 -14.16 13.08
N LYS A 6 -17.99 -13.67 14.28
CA LYS A 6 -18.91 -13.01 15.22
C LYS A 6 -18.92 -11.49 15.09
N ASN A 7 -17.85 -10.89 14.56
CA ASN A 7 -17.75 -9.45 14.34
C ASN A 7 -17.39 -9.18 12.87
N LYS A 8 -18.42 -9.06 12.02
CA LYS A 8 -18.27 -8.85 10.57
C LYS A 8 -18.19 -7.35 10.24
N PRO A 9 -17.60 -6.97 9.09
CA PRO A 9 -17.65 -5.58 8.62
C PRO A 9 -19.09 -5.09 8.43
N LEU A 10 -19.26 -3.76 8.39
CA LEU A 10 -20.54 -3.18 7.99
C LEU A 10 -20.85 -3.63 6.56
N VAL A 11 -22.10 -4.04 6.30
CA VAL A 11 -22.53 -4.49 4.97
C VAL A 11 -23.47 -3.47 4.37
N CYS A 12 -23.13 -3.00 3.17
CA CYS A 12 -23.94 -2.13 2.34
C CYS A 12 -23.77 -2.58 0.89
N MET A 13 -24.44 -3.68 0.53
CA MET A 13 -24.31 -4.26 -0.81
C MET A 13 -24.78 -3.26 -1.86
N MET A 14 -23.94 -3.04 -2.87
CA MET A 14 -24.20 -2.17 -4.01
C MET A 14 -24.79 -2.98 -5.17
N THR A 15 -25.92 -3.63 -4.93
CA THR A 15 -26.60 -4.52 -5.88
C THR A 15 -27.10 -3.81 -7.14
N GLN A 16 -27.18 -2.48 -7.13
CA GLN A 16 -27.58 -1.67 -8.28
C GLN A 16 -26.41 -1.21 -9.14
N SER A 17 -25.17 -1.28 -8.63
CA SER A 17 -23.96 -0.89 -9.36
C SER A 17 -23.76 -1.68 -10.65
N THR A 18 -23.11 -1.05 -11.64
CA THR A 18 -22.80 -1.70 -12.93
C THR A 18 -21.94 -2.95 -12.73
N CYS A 19 -20.93 -2.88 -11.87
CA CYS A 19 -20.06 -4.02 -11.57
C CYS A 19 -20.84 -5.17 -10.93
N TYR A 20 -21.67 -4.91 -9.92
CA TYR A 20 -22.43 -5.98 -9.24
C TYR A 20 -23.34 -6.73 -10.22
N LYS A 21 -24.04 -6.00 -11.10
CA LYS A 21 -24.94 -6.57 -12.10
C LYS A 21 -24.21 -7.34 -13.21
N GLY A 22 -23.03 -6.89 -13.60
CA GLY A 22 -22.27 -7.46 -14.72
C GLY A 22 -21.18 -8.46 -14.33
N THR A 23 -20.88 -8.59 -13.05
CA THR A 23 -19.78 -9.45 -12.59
C THR A 23 -20.19 -10.92 -12.49
N ARG A 24 -19.22 -11.76 -12.12
CA ARG A 24 -19.37 -13.20 -11.90
C ARG A 24 -18.62 -13.61 -10.64
N LYS A 25 -18.87 -14.83 -10.17
CA LYS A 25 -18.08 -15.41 -9.09
C LYS A 25 -16.65 -15.75 -9.53
N PHE A 26 -15.72 -15.67 -8.59
CA PHE A 26 -14.33 -16.13 -8.75
C PHE A 26 -13.85 -16.77 -7.45
N THR A 27 -12.68 -17.40 -7.49
CA THR A 27 -12.01 -17.92 -6.29
C THR A 27 -10.94 -16.94 -5.85
N PRO A 28 -11.13 -16.22 -4.73
CA PRO A 28 -10.10 -15.35 -4.17
C PRO A 28 -8.81 -16.10 -3.87
N LYS A 29 -7.68 -15.50 -4.28
CA LYS A 29 -6.32 -15.99 -3.98
C LYS A 29 -5.42 -14.89 -3.42
N GLY A 30 -5.93 -13.67 -3.29
CA GLY A 30 -5.18 -12.52 -2.85
C GLY A 30 -6.08 -11.31 -2.54
N VAL A 31 -5.45 -10.23 -2.11
CA VAL A 31 -6.07 -8.93 -1.84
C VAL A 31 -5.25 -7.83 -2.53
N LEU A 32 -5.92 -6.92 -3.24
CA LEU A 32 -5.28 -5.79 -3.90
C LEU A 32 -5.83 -4.47 -3.35
N TRP A 33 -4.90 -3.64 -2.85
CA TRP A 33 -5.17 -2.38 -2.17
C TRP A 33 -5.22 -1.21 -3.15
N HIS A 34 -6.30 -0.43 -3.10
CA HIS A 34 -6.44 0.85 -3.80
C HIS A 34 -6.62 2.03 -2.85
N SER A 35 -6.49 3.23 -3.41
CA SER A 35 -7.01 4.45 -2.82
C SER A 35 -7.62 5.35 -3.90
N THR A 36 -8.60 6.17 -3.50
CA THR A 36 -9.59 6.74 -4.43
C THR A 36 -9.03 7.77 -5.42
N GLY A 37 -7.77 8.20 -5.28
CA GLY A 37 -7.14 9.25 -6.08
C GLY A 37 -7.83 10.61 -6.00
N ALA A 38 -8.65 10.82 -4.97
CA ALA A 38 -9.53 11.96 -4.82
C ALA A 38 -9.66 12.36 -3.35
N ASN A 39 -9.41 13.64 -3.05
CA ASN A 39 -9.52 14.22 -1.72
C ASN A 39 -10.99 14.26 -1.26
N ASN A 40 -11.48 13.13 -0.78
CA ASN A 40 -12.77 12.95 -0.18
C ASN A 40 -12.72 11.76 0.80
N PRO A 41 -12.55 12.01 2.10
CA PRO A 41 -12.39 10.92 3.06
C PRO A 41 -13.73 10.24 3.40
N TRP A 42 -14.87 10.64 2.82
CA TRP A 42 -16.19 10.21 3.26
C TRP A 42 -16.77 9.10 2.39
N LEU A 43 -17.17 8.00 3.03
CA LEU A 43 -17.80 6.86 2.35
C LEU A 43 -19.08 7.25 1.60
N LYS A 44 -19.88 8.20 2.12
CA LYS A 44 -21.12 8.67 1.44
C LYS A 44 -20.90 9.15 0.01
N ARG A 45 -19.68 9.54 -0.38
CA ARG A 45 -19.38 9.93 -1.76
C ARG A 45 -19.53 8.77 -2.74
N TYR A 46 -19.19 7.56 -2.30
CA TYR A 46 -19.04 6.37 -3.13
C TYR A 46 -20.05 5.27 -2.76
N VAL A 47 -20.31 5.10 -1.46
CA VAL A 47 -21.09 4.03 -0.86
C VAL A 47 -22.46 4.51 -0.41
N GLN A 48 -23.50 4.00 -1.08
CA GLN A 48 -24.90 4.16 -0.70
C GLN A 48 -25.64 2.82 -0.79
N PRO A 49 -26.67 2.59 0.04
CA PRO A 49 -27.47 1.37 0.03
C PRO A 49 -28.25 1.18 -1.27
N ASP A 50 -28.64 -0.07 -1.55
CA ASP A 50 -29.68 -0.37 -2.55
C ASP A 50 -31.00 0.34 -2.20
N ASP A 51 -31.75 0.72 -3.23
CA ASP A 51 -33.01 1.44 -3.05
C ASP A 51 -34.05 0.65 -2.26
N ASN A 52 -34.02 -0.67 -2.36
CA ASN A 52 -34.94 -1.60 -1.71
C ASN A 52 -34.31 -2.30 -0.49
N ALA A 53 -33.13 -1.87 -0.02
CA ALA A 53 -32.53 -2.44 1.17
C ALA A 53 -33.44 -2.24 2.39
N ALA A 54 -33.81 -3.33 3.07
CA ALA A 54 -34.71 -3.29 4.23
C ALA A 54 -34.19 -2.39 5.37
N ASN A 55 -32.86 -2.28 5.51
CA ASN A 55 -32.18 -1.43 6.48
C ASN A 55 -31.62 -0.12 5.88
N LYS A 56 -32.13 0.33 4.72
CA LYS A 56 -31.67 1.54 4.01
C LYS A 56 -31.57 2.76 4.94
N ALA A 57 -32.60 3.01 5.76
CA ALA A 57 -32.62 4.14 6.68
C ALA A 57 -31.49 4.08 7.73
N GLU A 58 -31.16 2.90 8.24
CA GLU A 58 -30.07 2.71 9.20
C GLU A 58 -28.71 2.89 8.54
N LEU A 59 -28.54 2.35 7.33
CA LEU A 59 -27.32 2.52 6.54
C LEU A 59 -27.06 3.99 6.21
N LEU A 60 -28.10 4.75 5.84
CA LEU A 60 -27.99 6.19 5.58
C LEU A 60 -27.61 6.99 6.83
N LYS A 61 -28.07 6.60 8.03
CA LYS A 61 -27.63 7.23 9.28
C LYS A 61 -26.13 7.01 9.54
N LYS A 62 -25.61 5.82 9.23
CA LYS A 62 -24.20 5.47 9.42
C LYS A 62 -23.30 6.08 8.35
N LEU A 63 -23.68 5.96 7.08
CA LEU A 63 -22.86 6.40 5.95
C LEU A 63 -22.98 7.91 5.72
N GLY A 64 -24.18 8.46 5.92
CA GLY A 64 -24.60 9.76 5.41
C GLY A 64 -25.18 9.64 3.99
N THR A 65 -25.81 10.71 3.54
CA THR A 65 -26.46 10.77 2.21
C THR A 65 -25.53 11.37 1.15
N ASN A 66 -25.52 10.78 -0.04
CA ASN A 66 -24.86 11.36 -1.21
C ASN A 66 -25.71 12.50 -1.80
N ALA A 67 -25.33 13.75 -1.54
CA ALA A 67 -26.09 14.91 -2.03
C ALA A 67 -26.06 15.06 -3.57
N TYR A 68 -25.01 14.55 -4.22
CA TYR A 68 -24.77 14.70 -5.65
C TYR A 68 -25.39 13.60 -6.51
N LYS A 69 -26.03 12.60 -5.90
CA LYS A 69 -26.67 11.44 -6.55
C LYS A 69 -25.75 10.74 -7.56
N ASN A 70 -24.47 10.65 -7.24
CA ASN A 70 -23.44 10.08 -8.11
C ASN A 70 -22.52 9.10 -7.36
N ASP A 71 -23.09 8.39 -6.38
CA ASP A 71 -22.45 7.24 -5.75
C ASP A 71 -22.43 6.05 -6.72
N TRP A 72 -21.55 5.08 -6.45
CA TRP A 72 -21.26 3.99 -7.40
C TRP A 72 -22.36 2.92 -7.46
N ASN A 73 -23.36 2.97 -6.57
CA ASN A 73 -24.51 2.08 -6.64
C ASN A 73 -25.56 2.57 -7.66
N HIS A 74 -25.66 3.89 -7.86
CA HIS A 74 -26.76 4.49 -8.65
C HIS A 74 -26.31 5.12 -9.98
N ILE A 75 -25.04 4.97 -10.37
CA ILE A 75 -24.53 5.45 -11.65
C ILE A 75 -24.00 4.30 -12.50
N TYR A 76 -23.90 4.56 -13.81
CA TYR A 76 -23.07 3.76 -14.67
C TYR A 76 -21.59 4.03 -14.36
N HIS A 77 -20.84 2.99 -14.01
CA HIS A 77 -19.40 3.08 -13.79
C HIS A 77 -18.72 1.76 -14.13
N GLU A 78 -17.68 1.80 -14.96
CA GLU A 78 -16.93 0.60 -15.37
C GLU A 78 -15.88 0.17 -14.33
N ALA A 79 -16.20 0.35 -13.05
CA ALA A 79 -15.40 -0.14 -11.94
C ALA A 79 -16.28 -0.59 -10.78
N GLY A 80 -15.72 -1.41 -9.89
CA GLY A 80 -16.42 -1.88 -8.69
C GLY A 80 -15.54 -2.73 -7.79
N LEU A 81 -15.77 -2.57 -6.48
CA LEU A 81 -14.89 -3.07 -5.43
C LEU A 81 -15.67 -3.91 -4.42
N ASN A 82 -15.01 -4.88 -3.81
CA ASN A 82 -15.62 -5.77 -2.84
C ASN A 82 -15.94 -5.07 -1.52
N PHE A 83 -15.09 -4.10 -1.11
CA PHE A 83 -15.34 -3.24 0.05
C PHE A 83 -14.67 -1.88 -0.10
N TRP A 84 -15.01 -0.96 0.81
CA TRP A 84 -14.47 0.39 0.89
C TRP A 84 -14.07 0.71 2.32
N ILE A 85 -13.09 1.60 2.51
CA ILE A 85 -12.68 2.14 3.81
C ILE A 85 -12.73 3.66 3.76
N GLY A 86 -13.29 4.29 4.79
CA GLY A 86 -13.31 5.75 4.91
C GLY A 86 -14.15 6.20 6.10
N LYS A 87 -14.41 7.51 6.18
CA LYS A 87 -15.23 8.12 7.23
C LYS A 87 -16.72 7.78 7.05
N LEU A 88 -17.33 7.33 8.14
CA LEU A 88 -18.77 7.32 8.38
C LEU A 88 -19.28 8.73 8.68
N ALA A 89 -20.60 8.91 8.77
CA ALA A 89 -21.24 10.20 9.03
C ALA A 89 -20.81 10.86 10.35
N ASP A 90 -20.45 10.05 11.36
CA ASP A 90 -19.94 10.52 12.65
C ASP A 90 -18.43 10.86 12.64
N GLY A 91 -17.76 10.71 11.49
CA GLY A 91 -16.34 10.99 11.31
C GLY A 91 -15.40 9.83 11.67
N THR A 92 -15.92 8.73 12.22
CA THR A 92 -15.11 7.52 12.50
C THR A 92 -14.79 6.76 11.22
N VAL A 93 -13.68 6.00 11.22
CA VAL A 93 -13.29 5.17 10.07
C VAL A 93 -13.88 3.78 10.18
N ALA A 94 -14.44 3.27 9.08
CA ALA A 94 -14.95 1.90 8.99
C ALA A 94 -14.69 1.28 7.61
N ALA A 95 -14.60 -0.05 7.59
CA ALA A 95 -14.74 -0.84 6.39
C ALA A 95 -16.21 -1.19 6.11
N VAL A 96 -16.62 -1.06 4.85
CA VAL A 96 -17.97 -1.36 4.35
C VAL A 96 -17.89 -2.33 3.18
N GLN A 97 -18.41 -3.53 3.38
CA GLN A 97 -18.55 -4.51 2.32
C GLN A 97 -19.66 -4.09 1.34
N THR A 98 -19.31 -4.04 0.06
CA THR A 98 -20.17 -3.55 -1.04
C THR A 98 -20.49 -4.61 -2.08
N MET A 99 -19.72 -5.70 -2.13
CA MET A 99 -20.04 -6.92 -2.88
C MET A 99 -19.68 -8.16 -2.06
N PRO A 100 -20.24 -9.34 -2.38
CA PRO A 100 -19.68 -10.60 -1.90
C PRO A 100 -18.17 -10.67 -2.17
N PHE A 101 -17.40 -11.22 -1.24
CA PHE A 101 -15.94 -11.31 -1.40
C PHE A 101 -15.53 -12.31 -2.50
N ASP A 102 -16.44 -13.20 -2.92
CA ASP A 102 -16.28 -14.12 -4.06
C ASP A 102 -16.84 -13.54 -5.37
N PHE A 103 -17.21 -12.26 -5.43
CA PHE A 103 -17.55 -11.57 -6.68
C PHE A 103 -16.31 -10.91 -7.29
N ARG A 104 -16.09 -11.12 -8.58
CA ARG A 104 -14.92 -10.58 -9.30
C ARG A 104 -14.98 -9.04 -9.32
N PRO A 105 -14.02 -8.31 -8.72
CA PRO A 105 -14.00 -6.86 -8.82
C PRO A 105 -13.61 -6.38 -10.21
N TRP A 106 -13.91 -5.12 -10.51
CA TRP A 106 -13.47 -4.38 -11.70
C TRP A 106 -12.59 -3.19 -11.27
N GLY A 107 -11.63 -3.38 -10.37
CA GLY A 107 -10.88 -2.26 -9.77
C GLY A 107 -9.56 -1.95 -10.47
N CYS A 108 -8.74 -2.97 -10.77
CA CYS A 108 -7.38 -2.73 -11.27
C CYS A 108 -7.26 -2.63 -12.80
N GLY A 109 -8.33 -2.83 -13.55
CA GLY A 109 -8.27 -2.96 -15.02
C GLY A 109 -7.41 -4.15 -15.49
N ALA A 110 -7.21 -4.27 -16.81
CA ALA A 110 -6.33 -5.28 -17.39
C ALA A 110 -4.98 -4.68 -17.79
N GLY A 111 -3.91 -5.46 -17.62
CA GLY A 111 -2.61 -5.21 -18.21
C GLY A 111 -2.32 -6.16 -19.38
N ASN A 112 -1.11 -6.10 -19.93
CA ASN A 112 -0.72 -6.90 -21.10
C ASN A 112 -0.55 -8.40 -20.82
N LYS A 113 -0.56 -8.84 -19.56
CA LYS A 113 -0.42 -10.24 -19.14
C LYS A 113 -1.66 -10.79 -18.44
N GLY A 114 -2.74 -10.03 -18.36
CA GLY A 114 -3.96 -10.43 -17.66
C GLY A 114 -4.45 -9.36 -16.68
N SER A 115 -5.16 -9.79 -15.64
CA SER A 115 -5.76 -8.88 -14.67
C SER A 115 -5.84 -9.49 -13.27
N CYS A 116 -5.37 -8.74 -12.28
CA CYS A 116 -5.59 -9.06 -10.87
C CYS A 116 -7.08 -9.09 -10.48
N ASN A 117 -7.99 -8.57 -11.32
CA ASN A 117 -9.43 -8.81 -11.18
C ASN A 117 -9.76 -10.30 -11.12
N ASN A 118 -8.97 -11.17 -11.75
CA ASN A 118 -9.24 -12.61 -11.82
C ASN A 118 -8.83 -13.39 -10.56
N THR A 119 -8.08 -12.80 -9.61
CA THR A 119 -7.60 -13.54 -8.43
C THR A 119 -7.54 -12.75 -7.13
N HIS A 120 -7.60 -11.41 -7.15
CA HIS A 120 -7.52 -10.58 -5.95
C HIS A 120 -8.86 -9.94 -5.61
N ILE A 121 -9.26 -10.03 -4.34
CA ILE A 121 -10.31 -9.20 -3.73
C ILE A 121 -9.79 -7.77 -3.72
N GLN A 122 -10.61 -6.79 -4.11
CA GLN A 122 -10.18 -5.41 -4.25
C GLN A 122 -11.03 -4.46 -3.42
N PHE A 123 -10.39 -3.39 -2.93
CA PHE A 123 -11.04 -2.37 -2.13
C PHE A 123 -10.39 -1.02 -2.30
N GLU A 124 -11.17 0.02 -2.02
CA GLU A 124 -10.74 1.41 -2.07
C GLU A 124 -10.65 2.02 -0.67
N ILE A 125 -9.58 2.77 -0.42
CA ILE A 125 -9.46 3.65 0.75
C ILE A 125 -9.75 5.08 0.30
N CYS A 126 -10.79 5.70 0.87
CA CYS A 126 -11.14 7.09 0.63
C CYS A 126 -10.01 8.01 1.08
N GLU A 127 -9.43 8.77 0.15
CA GLU A 127 -8.30 9.66 0.43
C GLU A 127 -8.74 10.97 1.08
N ASP A 128 -7.87 11.51 1.94
CA ASP A 128 -7.90 12.92 2.33
C ASP A 128 -7.03 13.76 1.37
N GLY A 129 -6.52 14.91 1.82
CA GLY A 129 -5.53 15.71 1.10
C GLY A 129 -4.13 15.07 1.05
N LEU A 130 -4.00 13.79 1.41
CA LEU A 130 -2.75 13.04 1.53
C LEU A 130 -1.80 13.61 2.60
N ASN A 131 -2.34 14.26 3.64
CA ASN A 131 -1.57 15.03 4.62
C ASN A 131 -2.04 14.87 6.07
N ASP A 132 -3.18 14.23 6.33
CA ASP A 132 -3.64 13.84 7.65
C ASP A 132 -3.09 12.45 8.01
N LYS A 133 -2.01 12.43 8.79
CA LYS A 133 -1.39 11.18 9.26
C LYS A 133 -2.34 10.39 10.16
N SER A 134 -3.12 11.05 11.02
CA SER A 134 -4.03 10.38 11.95
C SER A 134 -5.16 9.68 11.22
N TYR A 135 -5.71 10.31 10.18
CA TYR A 135 -6.69 9.67 9.31
C TYR A 135 -6.08 8.49 8.54
N PHE A 136 -4.89 8.66 7.95
CA PHE A 136 -4.20 7.56 7.28
C PHE A 136 -3.97 6.38 8.23
N ASP A 137 -3.49 6.61 9.46
CA ASP A 137 -3.24 5.55 10.44
C ASP A 137 -4.54 4.80 10.80
N ALA A 138 -5.66 5.51 10.91
CA ALA A 138 -6.97 4.90 11.14
C ALA A 138 -7.42 4.03 9.95
N CYS A 139 -7.30 4.53 8.72
CA CYS A 139 -7.58 3.75 7.50
C CYS A 139 -6.64 2.56 7.34
N TYR A 140 -5.35 2.73 7.61
CA TYR A 140 -4.35 1.68 7.51
C TYR A 140 -4.65 0.55 8.49
N LYS A 141 -4.92 0.88 9.76
CA LYS A 141 -5.34 -0.10 10.76
C LYS A 141 -6.59 -0.87 10.32
N GLU A 142 -7.59 -0.17 9.80
CA GLU A 142 -8.82 -0.78 9.31
C GLU A 142 -8.58 -1.71 8.12
N ALA A 143 -7.69 -1.32 7.20
CA ALA A 143 -7.32 -2.11 6.03
C ALA A 143 -6.50 -3.36 6.38
N LEU A 144 -5.61 -3.27 7.37
CA LEU A 144 -4.91 -4.44 7.91
C LEU A 144 -5.89 -5.45 8.52
N GLU A 145 -6.86 -4.98 9.32
CA GLU A 145 -7.87 -5.82 9.94
C GLU A 145 -8.76 -6.53 8.92
N MET A 146 -9.21 -5.80 7.88
CA MET A 146 -9.96 -6.40 6.76
C MET A 146 -9.12 -7.40 5.98
N THR A 147 -7.86 -7.07 5.67
CA THR A 147 -6.98 -7.96 4.90
C THR A 147 -6.68 -9.23 5.69
N ALA A 148 -6.41 -9.14 6.99
CA ALA A 148 -6.21 -10.30 7.86
C ALA A 148 -7.45 -11.20 7.95
N TYR A 149 -8.65 -10.60 8.03
CA TYR A 149 -9.91 -11.33 8.01
C TYR A 149 -10.12 -12.10 6.70
N LEU A 150 -9.85 -11.47 5.56
CA LEU A 150 -9.92 -12.11 4.25
C LEU A 150 -8.86 -13.21 4.10
N CYS A 151 -7.65 -12.98 4.60
CA CYS A 151 -6.59 -13.97 4.62
C CYS A 151 -7.01 -15.23 5.40
N LYS A 152 -7.63 -15.06 6.57
CA LYS A 152 -8.16 -16.19 7.34
C LYS A 152 -9.32 -16.89 6.61
N MET A 153 -10.26 -16.12 6.05
CA MET A 153 -11.45 -16.67 5.38
C MET A 153 -11.11 -17.50 4.14
N TYR A 154 -10.13 -17.05 3.36
CA TYR A 154 -9.75 -17.67 2.09
C TYR A 154 -8.42 -18.44 2.15
N ASN A 155 -7.87 -18.64 3.34
CA ASN A 155 -6.58 -19.31 3.56
C ASN A 155 -5.44 -18.72 2.70
N ILE A 156 -5.35 -17.39 2.68
CA ILE A 156 -4.31 -16.65 1.95
C ILE A 156 -3.16 -16.38 2.90
N ASP A 157 -1.96 -16.87 2.57
CA ASP A 157 -0.73 -16.49 3.26
C ASP A 157 -0.38 -15.03 2.93
N PRO A 158 -0.35 -14.10 3.91
CA PRO A 158 -0.02 -12.69 3.69
C PRO A 158 1.38 -12.46 3.09
N MET A 159 2.33 -13.34 3.37
CA MET A 159 3.70 -13.27 2.86
C MET A 159 3.90 -14.11 1.58
N GLY A 160 2.85 -14.82 1.15
CA GLY A 160 2.90 -15.77 0.06
C GLY A 160 2.83 -15.14 -1.33
N THR A 161 2.77 -16.04 -2.30
CA THR A 161 2.55 -15.71 -3.71
C THR A 161 1.45 -16.59 -4.29
N THR A 162 0.76 -16.09 -5.30
CA THR A 162 -0.24 -16.84 -6.09
C THR A 162 0.08 -16.73 -7.58
N VAL A 163 -0.69 -17.44 -8.41
CA VAL A 163 -0.63 -17.34 -9.88
C VAL A 163 -1.91 -16.67 -10.37
N CYS A 164 -1.74 -15.53 -11.04
CA CYS A 164 -2.78 -14.77 -11.71
C CYS A 164 -2.48 -14.73 -13.21
N ASP A 165 -3.36 -15.31 -14.02
CA ASP A 165 -3.21 -15.37 -15.49
C ASP A 165 -1.81 -15.86 -15.94
N GLY A 166 -1.29 -16.89 -15.25
CA GLY A 166 0.03 -17.47 -15.52
C GLY A 166 1.22 -16.70 -14.93
N VAL A 167 0.99 -15.55 -14.29
CA VAL A 167 2.03 -14.72 -13.66
C VAL A 167 2.06 -14.96 -12.16
N LYS A 168 3.25 -15.28 -11.61
CA LYS A 168 3.46 -15.38 -10.17
C LYS A 168 3.54 -13.99 -9.54
N VAL A 169 2.65 -13.72 -8.57
CA VAL A 169 2.52 -12.41 -7.90
C VAL A 169 2.31 -12.55 -6.40
N PRO A 170 2.63 -11.54 -5.59
CA PRO A 170 2.26 -11.51 -4.18
C PRO A 170 0.76 -11.71 -3.97
N THR A 171 0.41 -12.40 -2.88
CA THR A 171 -0.99 -12.57 -2.45
C THR A 171 -1.61 -11.23 -2.00
N ILE A 172 -0.83 -10.35 -1.35
CA ILE A 172 -1.23 -8.98 -1.04
C ILE A 172 -0.41 -8.02 -1.90
N ILE A 173 -1.09 -7.21 -2.70
CA ILE A 173 -0.48 -6.27 -3.66
C ILE A 173 -1.27 -4.96 -3.68
N ASP A 174 -0.76 -3.92 -4.34
CA ASP A 174 -1.46 -2.66 -4.61
C ASP A 174 -1.60 -2.45 -6.13
N HIS A 175 -2.26 -1.37 -6.55
CA HIS A 175 -2.45 -1.09 -7.97
C HIS A 175 -1.11 -0.94 -8.69
N THR A 176 -0.14 -0.22 -8.10
CA THR A 176 1.21 -0.09 -8.69
C THR A 176 1.89 -1.45 -8.88
N GLY A 177 1.79 -2.33 -7.89
CA GLY A 177 2.28 -3.70 -7.99
C GLY A 177 1.60 -4.45 -9.13
N SER A 178 0.26 -4.43 -9.21
CA SER A 178 -0.47 -5.12 -10.28
C SER A 178 -0.06 -4.65 -11.67
N CYS A 179 0.14 -3.34 -11.86
CA CYS A 179 0.66 -2.78 -13.11
C CYS A 179 2.06 -3.28 -13.42
N SER A 180 2.97 -3.30 -12.44
CA SER A 180 4.37 -3.74 -12.63
C SER A 180 4.49 -5.21 -13.08
N TYR A 181 3.53 -6.05 -12.69
CA TYR A 181 3.44 -7.44 -13.13
C TYR A 181 2.70 -7.62 -14.47
N GLY A 182 2.20 -6.54 -15.08
CA GLY A 182 1.40 -6.59 -16.30
C GLY A 182 -0.04 -7.05 -16.09
N LEU A 183 -0.54 -6.96 -14.85
CA LEU A 183 -1.85 -7.47 -14.42
C LEU A 183 -2.82 -6.35 -13.98
N GLY A 184 -2.51 -5.09 -14.27
CA GLY A 184 -3.35 -3.95 -13.94
C GLY A 184 -3.02 -2.74 -14.81
N SER A 185 -3.93 -1.77 -14.83
CA SER A 185 -3.74 -0.47 -15.46
C SER A 185 -2.71 0.37 -14.70
N ASN A 186 -2.20 1.40 -15.36
CA ASN A 186 -1.10 2.23 -14.83
C ASN A 186 -1.59 3.30 -13.84
N HIS A 187 -2.08 2.88 -12.67
CA HIS A 187 -2.42 3.78 -11.57
C HIS A 187 -1.38 3.69 -10.43
N GLY A 188 -1.26 4.81 -9.69
CA GLY A 188 -0.22 5.06 -8.69
C GLY A 188 -0.59 4.72 -7.23
N ASP A 189 -1.81 4.23 -7.01
CA ASP A 189 -2.36 3.95 -5.69
C ASP A 189 -1.97 2.55 -5.16
N ILE A 190 -1.92 2.37 -3.84
CA ILE A 190 -2.00 3.40 -2.78
C ILE A 190 -0.63 4.07 -2.51
N GLN A 191 0.44 3.64 -3.18
CA GLN A 191 1.81 3.99 -2.77
C GLN A 191 2.19 5.48 -2.91
N HIS A 192 1.47 6.27 -3.70
CA HIS A 192 1.64 7.73 -3.69
C HIS A 192 1.22 8.39 -2.35
N TRP A 193 0.35 7.74 -1.58
CA TRP A 193 -0.08 8.18 -0.24
C TRP A 193 0.70 7.48 0.85
N SER A 194 0.71 6.14 0.86
CA SER A 194 1.25 5.36 1.98
C SER A 194 2.77 5.55 2.18
N ARG A 195 3.53 5.75 1.08
CA ARG A 195 4.98 6.01 1.16
C ARG A 195 5.33 7.32 1.83
N LYS A 196 4.45 8.33 1.82
CA LYS A 196 4.67 9.57 2.59
C LYS A 196 4.84 9.29 4.08
N TYR A 197 4.26 8.19 4.55
CA TYR A 197 4.29 7.76 5.93
C TYR A 197 5.16 6.52 6.17
N GLY A 198 6.02 6.18 5.20
CA GLY A 198 6.99 5.09 5.32
C GLY A 198 6.40 3.68 5.16
N ILE A 199 5.16 3.56 4.69
CA ILE A 199 4.49 2.26 4.52
C ILE A 199 4.66 1.77 3.08
N THR A 200 5.24 0.58 2.93
CA THR A 200 5.39 -0.16 1.67
C THR A 200 4.51 -1.40 1.66
N MET A 201 4.27 -2.02 0.50
CA MET A 201 3.53 -3.28 0.47
C MET A 201 4.24 -4.44 1.18
N ASP A 202 5.58 -4.40 1.32
CA ASP A 202 6.29 -5.34 2.21
C ASP A 202 5.93 -5.11 3.68
N THR A 203 5.77 -3.85 4.09
CA THR A 203 5.33 -3.49 5.44
C THR A 203 3.91 -3.99 5.67
N VAL A 204 3.00 -3.73 4.72
CA VAL A 204 1.62 -4.22 4.77
C VAL A 204 1.56 -5.74 4.96
N ARG A 205 2.29 -6.51 4.14
CA ARG A 205 2.32 -7.98 4.25
C ARG A 205 2.80 -8.45 5.62
N LYS A 206 3.86 -7.84 6.16
CA LYS A 206 4.39 -8.16 7.50
C LYS A 206 3.41 -7.79 8.62
N ASP A 207 2.74 -6.65 8.50
CA ASP A 207 1.79 -6.19 9.51
C ASP A 207 0.53 -7.07 9.53
N VAL A 208 0.03 -7.48 8.36
CA VAL A 208 -1.07 -8.47 8.25
C VAL A 208 -0.63 -9.81 8.85
N ALA A 209 0.56 -10.32 8.51
CA ALA A 209 1.08 -11.56 9.07
C ALA A 209 1.22 -11.49 10.60
N THR A 210 1.71 -10.36 11.13
CA THR A 210 1.83 -10.11 12.57
C THR A 210 0.46 -10.10 13.24
N LEU A 211 -0.51 -9.41 12.64
CA LEU A 211 -1.88 -9.33 13.15
C LEU A 211 -2.58 -10.70 13.18
N MET A 212 -2.32 -11.55 12.19
CA MET A 212 -2.81 -12.93 12.15
C MET A 212 -2.11 -13.84 13.17
N GLY A 213 -0.79 -13.67 13.39
CA GLY A 213 -0.01 -14.45 14.35
C GLY A 213 -0.23 -14.04 15.81
N GLY A 214 -0.63 -12.80 16.08
CA GLY A 214 -0.89 -12.26 17.42
C GLY A 214 -2.20 -12.69 18.07
N SER A 215 -2.92 -13.67 17.50
CA SER A 215 -4.21 -14.17 18.01
C SER A 215 -4.13 -15.59 18.62
N SER A 216 -2.93 -16.06 18.94
CA SER A 216 -2.74 -17.31 19.69
C SER A 216 -2.67 -17.04 21.20
N SER A 217 -3.63 -17.66 21.90
CA SER A 217 -3.76 -17.94 23.34
C SER A 217 -4.06 -16.80 24.32
N ASP A 218 -5.30 -16.82 24.82
CA ASP A 218 -5.61 -16.60 26.23
C ASP A 218 -6.14 -17.93 26.78
N GLY A 219 -5.54 -18.47 27.86
CA GLY A 219 -5.99 -19.73 28.49
C GLY A 219 -4.95 -20.56 29.24
N SER A 220 -4.75 -20.23 30.52
CA SER A 220 -4.33 -21.08 31.65
C SER A 220 -2.84 -21.37 31.95
N SER A 221 -2.39 -20.68 33.01
CA SER A 221 -1.75 -21.18 34.24
C SER A 221 -0.85 -22.42 34.23
N GLY A 222 0.39 -22.21 34.70
CA GLY A 222 1.09 -23.10 35.64
C GLY A 222 1.95 -24.22 35.04
N GLY A 223 3.27 -24.04 35.07
CA GLY A 223 4.22 -25.16 34.93
C GLY A 223 5.63 -24.73 34.56
N SER A 224 6.52 -24.67 35.56
CA SER A 224 7.98 -24.63 35.36
C SER A 224 8.43 -25.81 34.49
N GLY A 225 9.14 -25.51 33.41
CA GLY A 225 9.76 -26.50 32.53
C GLY A 225 10.89 -25.88 31.74
N SER A 226 12.12 -26.06 32.21
CA SER A 226 13.35 -25.71 31.52
C SER A 226 13.48 -26.50 30.21
N GLY A 227 13.63 -25.80 29.07
CA GLY A 227 13.90 -26.40 27.76
C GLY A 227 14.27 -25.33 26.73
N GLY A 228 15.53 -25.35 26.28
CA GLY A 228 16.14 -24.29 25.47
C GLY A 228 15.51 -24.06 24.09
N GLY A 229 15.18 -22.81 23.80
CA GLY A 229 14.91 -22.27 22.48
C GLY A 229 15.39 -20.82 22.44
N THR A 230 16.52 -20.58 21.77
CA THR A 230 17.18 -19.27 21.74
C THR A 230 16.30 -18.24 21.03
N THR A 231 15.75 -17.30 21.78
CA THR A 231 15.14 -16.09 21.22
C THR A 231 16.26 -15.24 20.61
N THR A 232 16.32 -15.15 19.28
CA THR A 232 17.35 -14.40 18.56
C THR A 232 17.23 -12.90 18.84
N LEU A 233 18.05 -12.41 19.77
CA LEU A 233 18.15 -10.99 20.11
C LEU A 233 19.16 -10.28 19.19
N TYR A 234 18.81 -9.07 18.75
CA TYR A 234 19.71 -8.12 18.10
C TYR A 234 20.52 -7.37 19.14
N ARG A 235 21.84 -7.55 19.13
CA ARG A 235 22.76 -6.98 20.14
C ARG A 235 23.44 -5.72 19.62
N VAL A 236 23.47 -4.67 20.43
CA VAL A 236 24.15 -3.40 20.07
C VAL A 236 25.51 -3.35 20.74
N ARG A 237 26.59 -3.42 19.97
CA ARG A 237 28.01 -3.50 20.45
C ARG A 237 28.94 -2.72 19.53
N LYS A 238 30.16 -2.39 19.97
CA LYS A 238 31.20 -1.82 19.09
C LYS A 238 31.73 -2.85 18.09
N SER A 239 31.89 -4.08 18.54
CA SER A 239 32.20 -5.26 17.70
C SER A 239 31.55 -6.50 18.32
N TRP A 240 31.41 -7.57 17.54
CA TRP A 240 30.86 -8.82 18.08
C TRP A 240 31.73 -9.42 19.20
N ALA A 241 33.05 -9.41 18.99
CA ALA A 241 34.05 -9.93 19.93
C ALA A 241 34.12 -9.11 21.23
N ASP A 242 33.80 -7.81 21.19
CA ASP A 242 33.76 -6.95 22.37
C ASP A 242 32.40 -7.03 23.08
N ALA A 243 32.16 -8.16 23.76
CA ALA A 243 30.93 -8.37 24.52
C ALA A 243 30.72 -7.37 25.66
N LYS A 244 31.80 -6.81 26.23
CA LYS A 244 31.76 -5.82 27.32
C LYS A 244 31.22 -4.48 26.84
N SER A 245 31.38 -4.16 25.56
CA SER A 245 30.81 -2.93 24.99
C SER A 245 29.28 -2.93 24.92
N GLN A 246 28.60 -4.07 25.10
CA GLN A 246 27.17 -4.20 24.80
C GLN A 246 26.31 -3.13 25.49
N LYS A 247 25.63 -2.32 24.67
CA LYS A 247 24.71 -1.29 25.14
C LYS A 247 23.37 -1.88 25.51
N ASP A 248 22.82 -2.74 24.65
CA ASP A 248 21.52 -3.37 24.87
C ASP A 248 21.31 -4.56 23.91
N ALA A 249 20.22 -5.31 24.10
CA ALA A 249 19.79 -6.40 23.23
C ALA A 249 18.26 -6.38 23.02
N PHE A 250 17.82 -6.34 21.77
CA PHE A 250 16.41 -6.14 21.40
C PHE A 250 15.86 -7.32 20.62
N LYS A 251 14.58 -7.65 20.82
CA LYS A 251 13.86 -8.61 19.95
C LYS A 251 13.50 -8.00 18.59
N VAL A 252 13.47 -6.66 18.49
CA VAL A 252 13.05 -5.91 17.29
C VAL A 252 14.24 -5.13 16.73
N LEU A 253 14.58 -5.36 15.46
CA LEU A 253 15.75 -4.78 14.79
C LEU A 253 15.74 -3.25 14.79
N ASP A 254 14.59 -2.61 14.58
CA ASP A 254 14.52 -1.15 14.49
C ASP A 254 14.75 -0.47 15.85
N ASN A 255 14.44 -1.13 16.95
CA ASN A 255 14.82 -0.64 18.28
C ASN A 255 16.34 -0.74 18.50
N ALA A 256 16.96 -1.82 17.99
CA ALA A 256 18.41 -1.96 18.00
C ALA A 256 19.11 -0.90 17.13
N LYS A 257 18.58 -0.59 15.94
CA LYS A 257 19.08 0.49 15.08
C LYS A 257 19.01 1.85 15.77
N LYS A 258 17.85 2.20 16.34
CA LYS A 258 17.69 3.45 17.13
C LYS A 258 18.66 3.53 18.30
N CYS A 259 18.96 2.40 18.95
CA CYS A 259 19.96 2.35 20.01
C CYS A 259 21.39 2.56 19.45
N ALA A 260 21.73 1.93 18.32
CA ALA A 260 23.01 2.15 17.64
C ALA A 260 23.17 3.61 17.17
N ASP A 261 22.14 4.23 16.59
CA ASP A 261 22.16 5.63 16.11
C ASP A 261 22.43 6.64 17.22
N LYS A 262 21.95 6.35 18.43
CA LYS A 262 22.18 7.16 19.64
C LYS A 262 23.57 6.94 20.25
N ASN A 263 24.31 5.94 19.79
CA ASN A 263 25.63 5.58 20.31
C ASN A 263 26.62 5.47 19.13
N PRO A 264 27.19 6.58 18.63
CA PRO A 264 28.12 6.56 17.52
C PRO A 264 29.27 5.55 17.72
N GLY A 265 29.62 4.80 16.67
CA GLY A 265 30.64 3.73 16.74
C GLY A 265 30.10 2.38 17.23
N TYR A 266 28.77 2.24 17.34
CA TYR A 266 28.11 0.97 17.65
C TYR A 266 27.41 0.37 16.44
N SER A 267 27.37 -0.95 16.39
CA SER A 267 26.70 -1.77 15.38
C SER A 267 25.67 -2.69 16.03
N VAL A 268 24.67 -3.07 15.24
CA VAL A 268 23.69 -4.10 15.58
C VAL A 268 24.16 -5.43 15.00
N PHE A 269 24.19 -6.46 15.82
CA PHE A 269 24.53 -7.84 15.44
C PHE A 269 23.33 -8.76 15.64
N ASP A 270 23.14 -9.72 14.75
CA ASP A 270 22.16 -10.80 14.94
C ASP A 270 22.64 -11.83 15.98
N GLY A 271 21.82 -12.86 16.24
CA GLY A 271 22.16 -13.92 17.20
C GLY A 271 23.35 -14.79 16.80
N ASN A 272 23.79 -14.71 15.54
CA ASN A 272 24.96 -15.41 15.02
C ASN A 272 26.21 -14.51 15.00
N GLY A 273 26.10 -13.26 15.45
CA GLY A 273 27.20 -12.31 15.49
C GLY A 273 27.51 -11.60 14.17
N LYS A 274 26.61 -11.67 13.19
CA LYS A 274 26.74 -10.91 11.94
C LYS A 274 26.27 -9.48 12.14
N ALA A 275 27.08 -8.51 11.73
CA ALA A 275 26.66 -7.11 11.70
C ALA A 275 25.52 -6.92 10.69
N VAL A 276 24.37 -6.43 11.16
CA VAL A 276 23.18 -6.13 10.36
C VAL A 276 22.91 -4.63 10.24
N TYR A 277 23.62 -3.82 11.03
CA TYR A 277 23.59 -2.35 10.97
C TYR A 277 24.86 -1.78 11.63
N THR A 278 25.42 -0.69 11.12
CA THR A 278 26.57 0.03 11.72
C THR A 278 26.27 1.52 11.74
N SER A 279 26.29 2.13 12.92
CA SER A 279 26.16 3.58 13.05
C SER A 279 27.50 4.26 12.73
N GLY A 280 27.51 5.09 11.68
CA GLY A 280 28.55 6.13 11.51
C GLY A 280 29.86 5.78 10.78
N SER A 281 29.94 4.77 9.92
CA SER A 281 31.09 4.63 9.00
C SER A 281 30.77 5.19 7.61
N VAL A 282 31.29 6.37 7.31
CA VAL A 282 31.27 7.00 5.97
C VAL A 282 32.50 6.54 5.19
N ALA A 283 32.30 5.95 4.01
CA ALA A 283 33.31 5.81 2.96
C ALA A 283 32.62 5.83 1.58
N PRO A 284 33.30 6.31 0.52
CA PRO A 284 32.70 7.11 -0.54
C PRO A 284 32.10 6.26 -1.66
N VAL A 285 30.83 6.48 -1.99
CA VAL A 285 30.24 6.07 -3.26
C VAL A 285 29.35 7.18 -3.82
N THR A 286 29.70 7.51 -5.06
CA THR A 286 28.95 8.17 -6.15
C THR A 286 27.43 8.21 -5.95
N PRO A 287 26.75 9.33 -6.23
CA PRO A 287 25.38 9.55 -5.78
C PRO A 287 24.38 8.68 -6.52
N SER A 288 24.06 7.52 -5.94
CA SER A 288 22.78 6.84 -6.14
C SER A 288 21.91 7.14 -4.92
N THR A 289 21.22 8.28 -4.97
CA THR A 289 20.22 8.67 -3.97
C THR A 289 19.12 7.60 -3.90
N PRO A 290 18.70 7.16 -2.70
CA PRO A 290 17.55 6.27 -2.58
C PRO A 290 16.27 6.98 -3.03
N SER A 291 15.62 6.39 -4.04
CA SER A 291 14.26 6.61 -4.53
C SER A 291 13.28 7.16 -3.47
N GLN A 292 13.06 8.47 -3.49
CA GLN A 292 11.96 9.14 -2.78
C GLN A 292 11.05 9.80 -3.83
N PHE A 293 10.31 8.98 -4.57
CA PHE A 293 9.28 9.47 -5.49
C PHE A 293 7.92 9.62 -4.80
N PRO A 294 7.08 10.58 -5.24
CA PRO A 294 7.43 11.64 -6.19
C PRO A 294 8.23 12.78 -5.52
N TYR A 295 9.03 13.51 -6.30
CA TYR A 295 9.61 14.79 -5.89
C TYR A 295 9.55 15.81 -7.03
N PHE A 296 9.75 17.10 -6.74
CA PHE A 296 9.70 18.15 -7.74
C PHE A 296 11.09 18.51 -8.25
N VAL A 297 11.17 18.85 -9.54
CA VAL A 297 12.35 19.44 -10.14
C VAL A 297 11.99 20.68 -10.94
N LYS A 298 12.87 21.67 -10.89
CA LYS A 298 12.86 22.84 -11.77
C LYS A 298 13.78 22.58 -12.97
N ILE A 299 13.28 22.75 -14.19
CA ILE A 299 14.09 22.65 -15.42
C ILE A 299 14.94 23.92 -15.58
N LYS A 300 16.26 23.76 -15.75
CA LYS A 300 17.22 24.87 -15.79
C LYS A 300 17.47 25.45 -17.19
N ILE A 301 17.19 24.71 -18.25
CA ILE A 301 17.48 25.11 -19.65
C ILE A 301 16.22 25.11 -20.51
N THR A 302 16.23 25.86 -21.61
CA THR A 302 15.07 26.06 -22.49
C THR A 302 14.92 24.99 -23.58
N ASP A 303 15.97 24.23 -23.84
CA ASP A 303 16.10 23.25 -24.92
C ASP A 303 16.34 21.82 -24.40
N LEU A 304 15.83 21.51 -23.20
CA LEU A 304 15.90 20.15 -22.67
C LEU A 304 14.92 19.24 -23.43
N ASN A 305 15.45 18.20 -24.08
CA ASN A 305 14.61 17.17 -24.68
C ASN A 305 13.94 16.31 -23.60
N TYR A 306 12.65 16.01 -23.78
CA TYR A 306 11.96 14.98 -23.00
C TYR A 306 11.62 13.80 -23.92
N ARG A 307 12.06 12.60 -23.54
CA ARG A 307 12.20 11.45 -24.43
C ARG A 307 11.29 10.30 -24.06
N LYS A 308 11.05 9.38 -25.00
CA LYS A 308 10.26 8.16 -24.78
C LYS A 308 10.88 7.18 -23.77
N GLY A 309 12.17 7.31 -23.48
CA GLY A 309 12.91 6.46 -22.54
C GLY A 309 14.13 7.15 -21.93
N PRO A 310 14.74 6.55 -20.89
CA PRO A 310 15.83 7.14 -20.10
C PRO A 310 17.20 7.03 -20.79
N SER A 311 17.30 7.54 -22.02
CA SER A 311 18.55 7.60 -22.79
C SER A 311 18.37 8.54 -24.00
N THR A 312 19.47 9.08 -24.51
CA THR A 312 19.50 9.86 -25.76
C THR A 312 19.20 9.02 -27.00
N SER A 313 19.24 7.68 -26.91
CA SER A 313 18.87 6.77 -28.00
C SER A 313 17.36 6.71 -28.27
N TYR A 314 16.53 7.12 -27.32
CA TYR A 314 15.08 7.17 -27.51
C TYR A 314 14.65 8.44 -28.24
N GLU A 315 13.63 8.31 -29.09
CA GLU A 315 13.01 9.43 -29.77
C GLU A 315 12.56 10.52 -28.78
N SER A 316 12.72 11.77 -29.21
CA SER A 316 12.27 12.93 -28.47
C SER A 316 10.81 13.26 -28.78
N TYR A 317 10.06 13.71 -27.77
CA TYR A 317 8.76 14.35 -27.96
C TYR A 317 8.87 15.86 -28.24
N GLY A 318 10.10 16.40 -28.23
CA GLY A 318 10.40 17.82 -28.38
C GLY A 318 11.07 18.39 -27.12
N PHE A 319 11.09 19.71 -27.02
CA PHE A 319 11.67 20.42 -25.89
C PHE A 319 10.63 20.66 -24.79
N ILE A 320 11.02 20.38 -23.55
CA ILE A 320 10.21 20.72 -22.37
C ILE A 320 10.46 22.18 -21.98
N LYS A 321 9.37 22.89 -21.68
CA LYS A 321 9.46 24.28 -21.21
C LYS A 321 10.13 24.34 -19.83
N GLN A 322 10.79 25.44 -19.52
CA GLN A 322 11.21 25.71 -18.15
C GLN A 322 10.00 25.80 -17.22
N GLY A 323 10.13 25.26 -16.01
CA GLY A 323 9.04 25.13 -15.04
C GLY A 323 9.36 24.10 -13.97
N VAL A 324 8.46 23.93 -13.01
CA VAL A 324 8.55 22.90 -11.97
C VAL A 324 7.69 21.70 -12.37
N TYR A 325 8.29 20.51 -12.32
CA TYR A 325 7.68 19.26 -12.76
C TYR A 325 7.87 18.17 -11.72
N THR A 326 6.92 17.25 -11.64
CA THR A 326 7.00 16.10 -10.75
C THR A 326 7.75 14.95 -11.41
N ILE A 327 8.78 14.43 -10.74
CA ILE A 327 9.46 13.18 -11.08
C ILE A 327 8.81 12.05 -10.29
N VAL A 328 8.43 10.99 -10.99
CA VAL A 328 7.75 9.80 -10.42
C VAL A 328 8.60 8.53 -10.48
N ASP A 329 9.68 8.55 -11.25
CA ASP A 329 10.65 7.46 -11.33
C ASP A 329 12.02 8.00 -11.78
N GLU A 330 13.10 7.27 -11.48
CA GLU A 330 14.44 7.55 -12.00
C GLU A 330 15.08 6.31 -12.56
N LYS A 331 15.86 6.51 -13.62
CA LYS A 331 16.71 5.47 -14.18
C LYS A 331 17.94 6.11 -14.83
N ASP A 332 19.12 5.69 -14.40
CA ASP A 332 20.41 6.04 -15.04
C ASP A 332 20.62 7.56 -15.23
N GLY A 333 20.20 8.37 -14.24
CA GLY A 333 20.29 9.84 -14.28
C GLY A 333 19.17 10.54 -15.03
N TRP A 334 18.13 9.81 -15.45
CA TRP A 334 16.91 10.34 -16.05
C TRP A 334 15.75 10.27 -15.08
N GLY A 335 14.85 11.25 -15.11
CA GLY A 335 13.62 11.27 -14.33
C GLY A 335 12.40 11.18 -15.22
N LEU A 336 11.44 10.32 -14.87
CA LEU A 336 10.15 10.19 -15.53
C LEU A 336 9.20 11.27 -15.01
N LEU A 337 8.64 12.07 -15.92
CA LEU A 337 7.66 13.10 -15.59
C LEU A 337 6.29 12.49 -15.28
N LYS A 338 5.58 13.04 -14.29
CA LYS A 338 4.19 12.65 -14.00
C LYS A 338 3.21 13.09 -15.10
N ALA A 339 2.37 12.16 -15.53
CA ALA A 339 1.30 12.39 -16.49
C ALA A 339 0.17 13.24 -15.86
N TYR A 340 0.25 14.56 -15.98
CA TYR A 340 -0.86 15.45 -15.60
C TYR A 340 -1.49 16.20 -16.78
N ALA A 341 -0.85 16.15 -17.96
CA ALA A 341 -1.36 16.74 -19.20
C ALA A 341 -0.98 15.84 -20.38
N ASP A 342 -1.81 15.87 -21.43
CA ASP A 342 -1.56 15.12 -22.66
C ASP A 342 -0.13 15.37 -23.19
N LYS A 343 0.55 14.27 -23.55
CA LYS A 343 1.91 14.26 -24.09
C LYS A 343 3.03 14.70 -23.12
N ARG A 344 2.83 14.66 -21.80
CA ARG A 344 3.90 14.87 -20.78
C ARG A 344 4.43 13.57 -20.15
N ASN A 345 4.39 12.47 -20.89
CA ASN A 345 4.82 11.13 -20.44
C ASN A 345 6.23 10.82 -20.95
N GLY A 346 7.24 11.58 -20.51
CA GLY A 346 8.60 11.43 -21.01
C GLY A 346 9.67 11.58 -19.94
N TRP A 347 10.86 11.11 -20.29
CA TRP A 347 12.05 11.13 -19.45
C TRP A 347 12.88 12.37 -19.73
N VAL A 348 13.33 13.04 -18.67
CA VAL A 348 14.25 14.19 -18.75
C VAL A 348 15.56 13.84 -18.06
N TYR A 349 16.68 14.31 -18.61
CA TYR A 349 17.98 14.06 -17.99
C TYR A 349 18.19 14.99 -16.79
N LEU A 350 18.29 14.42 -15.58
CA LEU A 350 18.21 15.16 -14.33
C LEU A 350 19.37 16.12 -14.10
N LYS A 351 20.50 15.92 -14.79
CA LYS A 351 21.64 16.86 -14.81
C LYS A 351 21.20 18.30 -15.12
N TYR A 352 20.17 18.47 -15.96
CA TYR A 352 19.63 19.77 -16.38
C TYR A 352 18.46 20.26 -15.53
N THR A 353 18.29 19.68 -14.34
CA THR A 353 17.24 20.04 -13.39
C THR A 353 17.82 20.42 -12.02
N GLU A 354 16.99 21.00 -11.17
CA GLU A 354 17.27 21.28 -9.76
C GLU A 354 16.12 20.72 -8.92
N ARG A 355 16.41 19.95 -7.87
CA ARG A 355 15.38 19.39 -6.99
C ARG A 355 14.85 20.49 -6.06
N THR A 356 13.53 20.64 -5.98
CA THR A 356 12.83 21.71 -5.25
C THR A 356 11.81 21.19 -4.28
#